data_AF-A0A2M7MTV8-F1
#
_entry.id   AF-A0A2M7MTV8-F1
#
_cell.length_a   1.000
_cell.length_b   1.000
_cell.length_c   1.000
_cell.angle_alpha   90.00
_cell.angle_beta   90.00
_cell.angle_gamma   90.00
#
_symmetry.space_group_name_H-M   'P 1'
#
loop_
_entity.id
_entity.type
_entity.pdbx_description
1 polymer ?
#
loop_
_entity_poly.entity_id
_entity_poly.type
_entity_poly.pdbx_seq_one_letter_code
_entity_poly.pdbx_strand_id
1 'polypeptide(L)'
;MQTMKKLLIFPILFCAGQALAFPWYSSGDHIRGADLMTPTERKDYASKLPNMKSMDECRAFMNAHNLELDQRAKVRGVALPPISGDPCVVMKTMGRIK
;
A
#
# COMPACT_ATOMS: atom_id res chain seq x y z
N MET A 1 -19.56 -0.28 -56.93
CA MET A 1 -19.63 -1.62 -56.29
C MET A 1 -18.70 -1.61 -55.10
N GLN A 2 -19.25 -1.77 -53.90
CA GLN A 2 -18.63 -1.51 -52.61
C GLN A 2 -17.97 -2.79 -52.11
N THR A 3 -16.64 -2.79 -51.97
CA THR A 3 -15.87 -3.96 -51.52
C THR A 3 -16.02 -4.13 -50.00
N MET A 4 -16.69 -5.20 -49.59
CA MET A 4 -16.59 -5.73 -48.23
C MET A 4 -15.15 -6.19 -47.96
N LYS A 5 -14.54 -5.70 -46.88
CA LYS A 5 -13.44 -6.41 -46.22
C LYS A 5 -13.74 -6.45 -44.73
N LYS A 6 -14.35 -7.57 -44.30
CA LYS A 6 -14.42 -7.97 -42.91
C LYS A 6 -12.98 -8.09 -42.38
N LEU A 7 -12.62 -7.33 -41.36
CA LEU A 7 -11.44 -7.63 -40.56
C LEU A 7 -11.76 -7.47 -39.07
N LEU A 8 -12.10 -8.64 -38.51
CA LEU A 8 -11.75 -9.16 -37.18
C LEU A 8 -11.73 -8.19 -35.99
N ILE A 9 -12.73 -8.39 -35.13
CA ILE A 9 -12.71 -8.11 -33.69
C ILE A 9 -11.58 -8.93 -33.04
N PHE A 10 -10.70 -8.27 -32.29
CA PHE A 10 -10.04 -8.89 -31.13
C PHE A 10 -9.99 -7.85 -30.01
N PRO A 11 -10.73 -8.05 -28.90
CA PRO A 11 -10.70 -7.10 -27.80
C PRO A 11 -9.33 -7.25 -27.14
N ILE A 12 -8.48 -6.23 -27.26
CA ILE A 12 -7.30 -6.16 -26.41
C ILE A 12 -7.84 -5.92 -25.00
N LEU A 13 -7.88 -7.00 -24.22
CA LEU A 13 -7.96 -7.05 -22.77
C LEU A 13 -6.78 -6.24 -22.21
N PHE A 14 -6.92 -4.92 -22.21
CA PHE A 14 -5.90 -4.00 -21.73
C PHE A 14 -6.07 -3.83 -20.22
N CYS A 15 -5.13 -4.41 -19.49
CA CYS A 15 -4.77 -4.06 -18.11
C CYS A 15 -5.71 -4.46 -16.96
N ALA A 16 -6.03 -5.75 -16.81
CA ALA A 16 -6.28 -6.30 -15.47
C ALA A 16 -4.97 -6.86 -14.90
N GLY A 17 -4.02 -6.01 -14.47
CA GLY A 17 -2.71 -6.55 -14.07
C GLY A 17 -1.67 -5.57 -13.55
N GLN A 18 -2.05 -4.52 -12.81
CA GLN A 18 -1.07 -3.77 -11.99
C GLN A 18 -1.27 -3.95 -10.47
N ALA A 19 -2.28 -4.73 -10.06
CA ALA A 19 -2.59 -4.94 -8.64
C ALA A 19 -1.58 -5.87 -7.92
N LEU A 20 -0.71 -6.58 -8.65
CA LEU A 20 0.23 -7.56 -8.08
C LEU A 20 1.66 -7.07 -7.91
N ALA A 21 1.97 -5.80 -8.22
CA ALA A 21 3.36 -5.35 -8.26
C ALA A 21 4.09 -5.43 -6.90
N PHE A 22 3.37 -5.49 -5.77
CA PHE A 22 3.98 -5.61 -4.45
C PHE A 22 3.09 -6.38 -3.46
N PRO A 23 3.06 -7.72 -3.52
CA PRO A 23 2.16 -8.55 -2.70
C PRO A 23 2.31 -8.32 -1.19
N TRP A 24 3.51 -7.94 -0.75
CA TRP A 24 3.82 -7.64 0.65
C TRP A 24 3.17 -6.35 1.17
N TYR A 25 2.90 -5.36 0.30
CA TYR A 25 2.17 -4.15 0.70
C TYR A 25 0.68 -4.43 0.89
N SER A 26 0.12 -5.37 0.12
CA SER A 26 -1.30 -5.72 0.22
C SER A 26 -1.63 -6.61 1.41
N SER A 27 -0.67 -7.38 1.94
CA SER A 27 -0.94 -8.28 3.06
C SER A 27 -0.91 -7.56 4.42
N GLY A 28 -0.12 -6.49 4.54
CA GLY A 28 0.09 -5.79 5.80
C GLY A 28 0.90 -6.59 6.83
N ASP A 29 1.49 -7.73 6.45
CA ASP A 29 2.28 -8.56 7.36
C ASP A 29 3.66 -7.96 7.65
N HIS A 30 4.18 -7.14 6.73
CA HIS A 30 5.50 -6.52 6.85
C HIS A 30 5.47 -5.12 7.49
N ILE A 31 4.38 -4.77 8.16
CA ILE A 31 4.29 -3.53 8.93
C ILE A 31 5.18 -3.69 10.18
N ARG A 32 5.98 -2.66 10.50
CA ARG A 32 6.69 -2.61 11.78
C ARG A 32 5.67 -2.78 12.92
N GLY A 33 5.84 -3.78 13.77
CA GLY A 33 4.89 -4.02 14.86
C GLY A 33 3.56 -4.63 14.42
N ALA A 34 3.50 -5.33 13.28
CA ALA A 34 2.32 -6.07 12.82
C ALA A 34 1.71 -6.99 13.90
N ASP A 35 2.54 -7.57 14.78
CA ASP A 35 2.09 -8.43 15.91
C ASP A 35 1.31 -7.66 16.99
N LEU A 36 1.39 -6.33 16.99
CA LEU A 36 0.62 -5.43 17.85
C LEU A 36 -0.68 -4.97 17.20
N MET A 37 -0.96 -5.41 15.98
CA MET A 37 -2.13 -5.06 15.20
C MET A 37 -3.06 -6.25 15.01
N THR A 38 -4.35 -5.98 14.91
CA THR A 38 -5.34 -6.97 14.47
C THR A 38 -5.22 -7.22 12.96
N PRO A 39 -5.72 -8.35 12.43
CA PRO A 39 -5.79 -8.59 10.99
C PRO A 39 -6.56 -7.50 10.24
N THR A 40 -7.61 -6.92 10.84
CA THR A 40 -8.39 -5.83 10.24
C THR A 40 -7.56 -4.56 10.15
N GLU A 41 -6.86 -4.18 11.22
CA GLU A 41 -5.99 -2.99 11.22
C GLU A 41 -4.88 -3.09 10.15
N ARG A 42 -4.31 -4.28 9.94
CA ARG A 42 -3.29 -4.52 8.91
C ARG A 42 -3.86 -4.35 7.50
N LYS A 43 -5.07 -4.84 7.25
CA LYS A 43 -5.78 -4.64 5.98
C LYS A 43 -6.14 -3.17 5.75
N ASP A 44 -6.59 -2.47 6.79
CA ASP A 44 -6.93 -1.05 6.71
C ASP A 44 -5.68 -0.21 6.42
N TYR A 45 -4.55 -0.51 7.06
CA TYR A 45 -3.27 0.11 6.74
C TYR A 45 -2.88 -0.13 5.27
N ALA A 46 -2.92 -1.39 4.82
CA ALA A 46 -2.56 -1.80 3.46
C ALA A 46 -3.45 -1.12 2.40
N SER A 47 -4.72 -0.88 2.72
CA SER A 47 -5.67 -0.15 1.88
C SER A 47 -5.42 1.35 1.88
N LYS A 48 -5.16 1.96 3.04
CA LYS A 48 -5.00 3.41 3.18
C LYS A 48 -3.70 3.93 2.57
N LEU A 49 -2.58 3.28 2.86
CA LEU A 49 -1.25 3.74 2.47
C LEU A 49 -1.11 4.11 0.97
N PRO A 50 -1.53 3.27 0.00
CA PRO A 50 -1.42 3.60 -1.42
C PRO A 50 -2.43 4.63 -1.92
N ASN A 51 -3.41 5.05 -1.12
CA ASN A 51 -4.51 5.93 -1.52
C ASN A 51 -4.40 7.37 -0.97
N MET A 52 -3.31 7.67 -0.26
CA MET A 52 -3.02 9.04 0.20
C MET A 52 -2.73 9.95 -1.00
N LYS A 53 -3.07 11.24 -0.89
CA LYS A 53 -2.98 12.20 -2.01
C LYS A 53 -1.65 12.92 -2.09
N SER A 54 -0.95 13.07 -0.96
CA SER A 54 0.31 13.81 -0.88
C SER A 54 1.32 13.16 0.06
N MET A 55 2.59 13.51 -0.14
CA MET A 55 3.66 13.14 0.78
C MET A 55 3.40 13.58 2.22
N ASP A 56 2.80 14.76 2.42
CA ASP A 56 2.51 15.28 3.76
C ASP A 56 1.42 14.47 4.45
N GLU A 57 0.36 14.12 3.72
CA GLU A 57 -0.71 13.25 4.23
C GLU A 57 -0.16 11.87 4.63
N CYS A 58 0.68 11.29 3.76
CA CYS A 58 1.30 10.01 4.05
C CYS A 58 2.24 10.07 5.26
N ARG A 59 3.08 11.09 5.37
CA ARG A 59 4.01 11.24 6.49
C ARG A 59 3.26 11.48 7.81
N ALA A 60 2.20 12.28 7.78
CA ALA A 60 1.34 12.48 8.95
C ALA A 60 0.72 11.14 9.39
N PHE A 61 0.19 10.35 8.45
CA PHE A 61 -0.34 9.02 8.71
C PHE A 61 0.70 8.08 9.30
N MET A 62 1.90 8.00 8.70
CA MET A 62 2.97 7.12 9.17
C MET A 62 3.51 7.52 10.54
N ASN A 63 3.62 8.81 10.83
CA ASN A 63 4.04 9.30 12.14
C ASN A 63 3.01 8.93 13.22
N ALA A 64 1.73 9.14 12.95
CA ALA A 64 0.66 8.77 13.87
C ALA A 64 0.62 7.25 14.09
N HIS A 65 0.74 6.47 13.02
CA HIS A 65 0.75 5.01 13.09
C HIS A 65 1.94 4.47 13.90
N ASN A 66 3.15 5.00 13.67
CA ASN A 66 4.33 4.59 14.43
C ASN A 66 4.22 4.97 15.91
N LEU A 67 3.71 6.17 16.22
CA LEU A 67 3.50 6.62 17.60
C LEU A 67 2.52 5.70 18.35
N GLU A 68 1.43 5.31 17.71
CA GLU A 68 0.47 4.37 18.26
C GLU A 68 1.11 3.00 18.55
N LEU A 69 1.90 2.48 17.62
CA LEU A 69 2.60 1.21 17.79
C LEU A 69 3.64 1.27 18.92
N ASP A 70 4.36 2.38 19.06
CA ASP A 70 5.31 2.59 20.16
C ASP A 70 4.59 2.62 21.52
N GLN A 71 3.41 3.23 21.59
CA GLN A 71 2.57 3.21 22.80
C GLN A 71 2.09 1.79 23.13
N ARG A 72 1.58 1.05 22.13
CA ARG A 72 1.15 -0.35 22.30
C ARG A 72 2.32 -1.22 22.76
N ALA A 73 3.50 -1.04 22.17
CA ALA A 73 4.71 -1.77 22.53
C ALA A 73 5.11 -1.51 23.98
N LYS A 74 5.10 -0.24 24.40
CA LYS A 74 5.37 0.16 25.79
C LYS A 74 4.39 -0.47 26.78
N VAL A 75 3.09 -0.45 26.47
CA VAL A 75 2.06 -1.05 27.33
C VAL A 75 2.23 -2.57 27.47
N ARG A 76 2.64 -3.25 26.38
CA ARG A 76 2.88 -4.69 26.38
C ARG A 76 4.28 -5.10 26.85
N GLY A 77 5.15 -4.13 27.15
CA GLY A 77 6.54 -4.40 27.56
C GLY A 77 7.39 -5.05 26.48
N VAL A 78 7.09 -4.81 25.20
CA VAL A 78 7.86 -5.36 24.06
C VAL A 78 8.66 -4.25 23.38
N ALA A 79 9.81 -4.61 22.83
CA ALA A 79 10.62 -3.71 22.02
C ALA A 79 10.26 -3.88 20.54
N LEU A 80 10.03 -2.77 19.84
CA LEU A 80 9.89 -2.76 18.38
C LEU A 80 11.25 -2.52 17.72
N PRO A 81 11.52 -3.11 16.55
CA PRO A 81 12.69 -2.76 15.77
C PRO A 81 12.68 -1.27 15.41
N PRO A 82 13.84 -0.67 15.11
CA PRO A 82 13.89 0.72 14.65
C PRO A 82 13.07 0.89 13.36
N ILE A 83 12.58 2.10 13.12
CA ILE A 83 11.91 2.42 11.86
C ILE A 83 12.92 2.24 10.71
N SER A 84 12.58 1.40 9.74
CA SER A 84 13.40 1.11 8.56
C SER A 84 12.62 1.39 7.28
N GLY A 85 13.25 2.11 6.35
CA GLY A 85 12.63 2.50 5.09
C GLY A 85 11.61 3.63 5.22
N ASP A 86 11.13 4.12 4.07
CA ASP A 86 10.08 5.13 4.00
C ASP A 86 8.98 4.64 3.02
N PRO A 87 7.85 4.11 3.53
CA PRO A 87 6.78 3.63 2.66
C PRO A 87 6.13 4.76 1.85
N CYS A 88 6.19 6.02 2.30
CA CYS A 88 5.69 7.16 1.54
C CYS A 88 6.56 7.43 0.31
N VAL A 89 7.89 7.32 0.44
CA VAL A 89 8.82 7.39 -0.71
C VAL A 89 8.53 6.27 -1.69
N VAL A 90 8.31 5.03 -1.22
CA VAL A 90 7.96 3.92 -2.10
C VAL A 90 6.65 4.19 -2.86
N MET A 91 5.60 4.64 -2.17
CA MET A 91 4.33 4.98 -2.83
C MET A 91 4.46 6.14 -3.81
N LYS A 92 5.32 7.13 -3.53
CA LYS A 92 5.64 8.21 -4.47
C LYS A 92 6.40 7.70 -5.69
N THR A 93 7.41 6.85 -5.50
CA THR A 93 8.15 6.21 -6.60
C THR A 93 7.23 5.35 -7.47
N MET A 94 6.22 4.72 -6.86
CA MET A 94 5.17 3.98 -7.57
C MET A 94 4.13 4.87 -8.27
N GLY A 95 4.23 6.20 -8.15
CA GLY A 95 3.29 7.15 -8.76
C GLY A 95 1.91 7.17 -8.10
N ARG A 96 1.77 6.63 -6.88
CA ARG A 96 0.49 6.58 -6.15
C ARG A 96 0.24 7.84 -5.32
N ILE A 97 1.31 8.48 -4.87
CA ILE A 97 1.30 9.70 -4.05
C ILE A 97 2.10 10.78 -4.79
N LYS A 98 1.64 12.03 -4.72
CA LYS A 98 2.33 13.20 -5.30
C LYS A 98 3.36 13.79 -4.33
#